data_AF-A0A261Y842-F1
#
_entry.id   AF-A0A261Y842-F1
#
_cell.length_a   1.000
_cell.length_b   1.000
_cell.length_c   1.000
_cell.angle_alpha   90.00
_cell.angle_beta   90.00
_cell.angle_gamma   90.00
#
_symmetry.space_group_name_H-M   'P 1'
#
loop_
_entity.id
_entity.type
_entity.pdbx_description
1 polymer ?
#
loop_
_entity_poly.entity_id
_entity_poly.type
_entity_poly.pdbx_seq_one_letter_code
_entity_poly.pdbx_strand_id
1 'polypeptide(L)'
;MASTSNYTAPPPGYDAESAPLMGQRGLLGNEEPGKGVPVAQAPTEIRMAFVRKVYSILSVQLLGTVAMSALFMYNDNARSFVQHNMWVVIVSMIGTFITLFALMAKARQTPINYYLLALFTVLESIGVGTVGKEHRKSAHQFHLLTHFDNSVSFYEQKVVLQALLITLGVFVGLTLFTVQSKWDFSGMGPILYASIWILVLVNLVEVFLPFNRDIDLAIAVVAVVIFSGYIIFDTYLIFNRYSPEDYIIAASRSIPPIPIDIMVQRSRVAIIGAGSVGATIAYACLLRKVCSEILLVDIAPEIVNGQVLDLADAAFLSSTVVRGATFEETGQCDIIVITAGAKQNQGESRTQLIKRNHKILNSVISSTKPLNKHAIILLVANPVDILTHIAQKLSGLPRNQVFGSGTYLDSGRLRLFLSQLLGVSETAIHAYTLGEHGDSQFVAWSSARVGGKPLMDFPEVKNLDHEKVEYDVAHKAYEIIKLKGATYFGIGACVASLCQTILLNQRHVRPLSVYVERLGVTLSMPAVLGTKGVEEILEVPLNEKEKKLMKSVHSMKQIIDKYD
;
A
#
# COMPACT_ATOMS: atom_id res chain seq x y z
N MET A 1 -15.30 30.94 -49.31
CA MET A 1 -15.84 29.79 -50.08
C MET A 1 -15.24 28.52 -49.53
N ALA A 2 -16.10 27.53 -49.31
CA ALA A 2 -15.91 26.34 -48.48
C ALA A 2 -15.14 25.20 -49.18
N SER A 3 -14.59 24.28 -48.38
CA SER A 3 -14.84 22.84 -48.57
C SER A 3 -14.59 22.06 -47.27
N THR A 4 -15.69 21.74 -46.59
CA THR A 4 -15.87 20.72 -45.56
C THR A 4 -16.08 19.34 -46.19
N SER A 5 -15.58 18.26 -45.60
CA SER A 5 -16.27 16.95 -45.47
C SER A 5 -15.44 16.04 -44.54
N ASN A 6 -15.95 15.70 -43.35
CA ASN A 6 -16.92 14.63 -43.02
C ASN A 6 -16.23 13.26 -42.81
N TYR A 7 -15.97 12.92 -41.54
CA TYR A 7 -15.96 11.53 -41.11
C TYR A 7 -17.41 11.15 -40.77
N THR A 8 -18.01 10.34 -41.64
CA THR A 8 -19.34 9.74 -41.49
C THR A 8 -19.27 8.51 -40.59
N ALA A 9 -20.12 8.45 -39.56
CA ALA A 9 -20.50 7.18 -38.91
C ALA A 9 -21.54 6.43 -39.77
N PRO A 10 -21.67 5.10 -39.60
CA PRO A 10 -23.01 4.53 -39.51
C PRO A 10 -23.17 3.51 -38.35
N PRO A 11 -24.37 3.40 -37.73
CA PRO A 11 -24.76 2.30 -36.83
C PRO A 11 -25.35 1.11 -37.62
N PRO A 12 -25.47 -0.08 -37.00
CA PRO A 12 -26.81 -0.57 -36.58
C PRO A 12 -26.73 -1.32 -35.24
N GLY A 13 -27.74 -1.51 -34.40
CA GLY A 13 -29.18 -1.22 -34.36
C GLY A 13 -29.67 -1.97 -33.10
N TYR A 14 -30.36 -1.30 -32.19
CA TYR A 14 -31.03 -1.93 -31.06
C TYR A 14 -32.43 -2.42 -31.49
N ASP A 15 -32.90 -3.44 -30.75
CA ASP A 15 -34.25 -4.02 -30.67
C ASP A 15 -34.51 -5.24 -31.58
N ALA A 16 -35.11 -6.35 -31.18
CA ALA A 16 -35.52 -7.02 -29.93
C ALA A 16 -35.90 -8.46 -30.40
N GLU A 17 -35.76 -9.57 -29.66
CA GLU A 17 -36.70 -10.05 -28.63
C GLU A 17 -36.20 -11.42 -28.09
N SER A 18 -36.22 -11.56 -26.75
CA SER A 18 -36.45 -12.80 -25.98
C SER A 18 -35.59 -14.07 -26.22
N ALA A 19 -34.59 -14.29 -25.36
CA ALA A 19 -34.29 -15.60 -24.76
C ALA A 19 -33.48 -15.42 -23.45
N PRO A 20 -33.66 -16.26 -22.42
CA PRO A 20 -33.22 -15.96 -21.06
C PRO A 20 -31.71 -16.16 -20.84
N LEU A 21 -31.18 -15.38 -19.90
CA LEU A 21 -29.84 -15.42 -19.33
C LEU A 21 -29.41 -16.84 -18.92
N MET A 22 -28.74 -17.57 -19.82
CA MET A 22 -27.89 -18.70 -19.47
C MET A 22 -26.74 -18.78 -20.47
N GLY A 23 -25.53 -18.43 -20.03
CA GLY A 23 -24.34 -18.53 -20.88
C GLY A 23 -23.13 -17.71 -20.44
N GLN A 24 -23.05 -17.23 -19.19
CA GLN A 24 -21.85 -16.57 -18.67
C GLN A 24 -20.93 -17.60 -17.98
N ARG A 25 -20.59 -18.67 -18.68
CA ARG A 25 -19.69 -19.71 -18.19
C ARG A 25 -18.73 -20.12 -19.30
N GLY A 26 -17.70 -19.31 -19.51
CA GLY A 26 -16.56 -19.72 -20.32
C GLY A 26 -15.94 -18.63 -21.17
N LEU A 27 -15.44 -17.54 -20.57
CA LEU A 27 -14.45 -16.64 -21.18
C LEU A 27 -13.60 -15.94 -20.08
N LEU A 28 -13.27 -16.68 -19.01
CA LEU A 28 -12.21 -16.33 -18.06
C LEU A 28 -11.08 -17.33 -18.27
N GLY A 29 -9.97 -16.86 -18.84
CA GLY A 29 -8.70 -17.55 -18.67
C GLY A 29 -8.26 -17.40 -17.22
N ASN A 30 -8.48 -18.46 -16.43
CA ASN A 30 -7.76 -18.86 -15.20
C ASN A 30 -7.35 -17.80 -14.16
N GLU A 31 -8.07 -16.69 -14.01
CA GLU A 31 -7.98 -15.87 -12.80
C GLU A 31 -9.29 -15.98 -12.03
N GLU A 32 -9.22 -16.66 -10.87
CA GLU A 32 -10.36 -16.84 -9.98
C GLU A 32 -10.94 -15.48 -9.56
N PRO A 33 -12.26 -15.29 -9.66
CA PRO A 33 -12.87 -14.04 -9.28
C PRO A 33 -12.66 -13.76 -7.77
N GLY A 34 -12.29 -12.53 -7.42
CA GLY A 34 -12.09 -12.09 -6.03
C GLY A 34 -10.63 -11.97 -5.54
N LYS A 35 -9.61 -12.14 -6.38
CA LYS A 35 -8.22 -11.91 -5.97
C LYS A 35 -7.98 -10.48 -5.46
N GLY A 36 -7.33 -10.34 -4.30
CA GLY A 36 -6.83 -9.07 -3.73
C GLY A 36 -7.84 -8.06 -3.17
N VAL A 37 -9.15 -8.29 -3.35
CA VAL A 37 -10.26 -7.43 -2.88
C VAL A 37 -10.82 -7.99 -1.55
N PRO A 38 -11.27 -7.16 -0.58
CA PRO A 38 -11.92 -7.66 0.62
C PRO A 38 -13.19 -8.48 0.30
N VAL A 39 -13.43 -9.54 1.08
CA VAL A 39 -14.58 -10.45 0.96
C VAL A 39 -15.92 -9.70 0.99
N ALA A 40 -16.01 -8.57 1.70
CA ALA A 40 -17.18 -7.71 1.72
C ALA A 40 -17.57 -7.14 0.34
N GLN A 41 -16.59 -6.93 -0.54
CA GLN A 41 -16.75 -6.35 -1.88
C GLN A 41 -16.81 -7.43 -2.98
N ALA A 42 -16.60 -8.70 -2.63
CA ALA A 42 -16.71 -9.81 -3.57
C ALA A 42 -18.20 -10.16 -3.85
N PRO A 43 -18.52 -10.67 -5.06
CA PRO A 43 -19.83 -11.25 -5.35
C PRO A 43 -20.28 -12.23 -4.26
N THR A 44 -21.59 -12.24 -3.97
CA THR A 44 -22.18 -13.05 -2.88
C THR A 44 -21.78 -14.53 -2.96
N GLU A 45 -21.68 -15.10 -4.17
CA GLU A 45 -21.26 -16.49 -4.37
C GLU A 45 -19.84 -16.76 -3.84
N ILE A 46 -18.90 -15.84 -4.10
CA ILE A 46 -17.49 -15.95 -3.71
C ILE A 46 -17.34 -15.74 -2.21
N ARG A 47 -18.08 -14.77 -1.65
CA ARG A 47 -18.15 -14.56 -0.20
C ARG A 47 -18.66 -15.81 0.52
N MET A 48 -19.75 -16.40 0.04
CA MET A 48 -20.30 -17.62 0.65
C MET A 48 -19.37 -18.83 0.46
N ALA A 49 -18.66 -18.92 -0.67
CA ALA A 49 -17.65 -19.95 -0.90
C ALA A 49 -16.45 -19.81 0.05
N PHE A 50 -15.95 -18.59 0.25
CA PHE A 50 -14.87 -18.28 1.20
C PHE A 50 -15.27 -18.62 2.64
N VAL A 51 -16.43 -18.11 3.09
CA VAL A 51 -16.93 -18.39 4.45
C VAL A 51 -17.10 -19.89 4.65
N ARG A 52 -17.74 -20.59 3.71
CA ARG A 52 -17.88 -22.05 3.79
C ARG A 52 -16.52 -22.73 3.88
N LYS A 53 -15.54 -22.30 3.10
CA LYS A 53 -14.20 -22.88 3.10
C LYS A 53 -13.49 -22.67 4.44
N VAL A 54 -13.51 -21.46 5.00
CA VAL A 54 -12.90 -21.15 6.31
C VAL A 54 -13.54 -21.98 7.42
N TYR A 55 -14.87 -21.97 7.51
CA TYR A 55 -15.57 -22.71 8.57
C TYR A 55 -15.49 -24.23 8.39
N SER A 56 -15.42 -24.74 7.16
CA SER A 56 -15.14 -26.17 6.92
C SER A 56 -13.76 -26.56 7.40
N ILE A 57 -12.74 -25.74 7.12
CA ILE A 57 -11.37 -25.97 7.60
C ILE A 57 -11.34 -25.94 9.13
N LEU A 58 -11.89 -24.90 9.76
CA LEU A 58 -11.97 -24.80 11.22
C LEU A 58 -12.70 -26.00 11.84
N SER A 59 -13.79 -26.46 11.22
CA SER A 59 -14.54 -27.64 11.70
C SER A 59 -13.69 -28.90 11.64
N VAL A 60 -12.94 -29.10 10.56
CA VAL A 60 -12.01 -30.25 10.42
C VAL A 60 -10.89 -30.15 11.45
N GLN A 61 -10.33 -28.96 11.68
CA GLN A 61 -9.29 -28.75 12.69
C GLN A 61 -9.80 -29.06 14.08
N LEU A 62 -10.99 -28.56 14.44
CA LEU A 62 -11.60 -28.82 15.74
C LEU A 62 -11.89 -30.32 15.94
N LEU A 63 -12.44 -31.00 14.93
CA LEU A 63 -12.67 -32.45 14.99
C LEU A 63 -11.36 -33.22 15.16
N GLY A 64 -10.30 -32.83 14.45
CA GLY A 64 -8.97 -33.40 14.60
C GLY A 64 -8.42 -33.22 16.02
N THR A 65 -8.55 -32.00 16.57
CA THR A 65 -8.12 -31.69 17.94
C THR A 65 -8.89 -32.49 18.99
N VAL A 66 -10.21 -32.61 18.84
CA VAL A 66 -11.05 -33.42 19.72
C VAL A 66 -10.68 -34.90 19.63
N ALA A 67 -10.46 -35.43 18.42
CA ALA A 67 -10.08 -36.83 18.23
C ALA A 67 -8.71 -37.14 18.87
N MET A 68 -7.73 -36.26 18.71
CA MET A 68 -6.41 -36.41 19.34
C MET A 68 -6.49 -36.29 20.86
N SER A 69 -7.25 -35.33 21.37
CA SER A 69 -7.47 -35.18 22.82
C SER A 69 -8.18 -36.40 23.40
N ALA A 70 -9.19 -36.92 22.70
CA ALA A 70 -9.87 -38.16 23.07
C ALA A 70 -8.91 -39.37 23.07
N LEU A 71 -7.97 -39.45 22.12
CA LEU A 71 -6.95 -40.49 22.11
C LEU A 71 -6.13 -40.48 23.41
N PHE A 72 -5.60 -39.33 23.84
CA PHE A 72 -4.88 -39.22 25.11
C PHE A 72 -5.77 -39.39 26.35
N MET A 73 -7.06 -39.06 26.23
CA MET A 73 -8.03 -39.20 27.33
C MET A 73 -8.58 -40.62 27.51
N TYR A 74 -8.65 -41.46 26.47
CA TYR A 74 -9.26 -42.79 26.56
C TYR A 74 -8.26 -43.93 26.36
N ASN A 75 -7.05 -43.67 25.87
CA ASN A 75 -6.02 -44.69 25.70
C ASN A 75 -4.91 -44.53 26.75
N ASP A 76 -4.87 -45.45 27.72
CA ASP A 76 -3.91 -45.42 28.82
C ASP A 76 -2.45 -45.55 28.33
N ASN A 77 -2.20 -46.26 27.23
CA ASN A 77 -0.86 -46.37 26.66
C ASN A 77 -0.40 -45.05 26.04
N ALA A 78 -1.28 -44.37 25.29
CA ALA A 78 -0.95 -43.07 24.68
C ALA A 78 -0.73 -41.99 25.75
N ARG A 79 -1.56 -42.00 26.79
CA ARG A 79 -1.42 -41.15 27.97
C ARG A 79 -0.08 -41.38 28.68
N SER A 80 0.20 -42.63 29.03
CA SER A 80 1.45 -43.01 29.72
C SER A 80 2.68 -42.65 28.88
N PHE A 81 2.63 -42.85 27.56
CA PHE A 81 3.73 -42.50 26.66
C PHE A 81 4.08 -41.00 26.74
N VAL A 82 3.09 -40.11 26.65
CA VAL A 82 3.37 -38.66 26.66
C VAL A 82 3.76 -38.16 28.04
N GLN A 83 3.24 -38.76 29.12
CA GLN A 83 3.65 -38.48 30.50
C GLN A 83 5.13 -38.83 30.74
N HIS A 84 5.62 -39.94 30.19
CA HIS A 84 7.04 -40.31 30.31
C HIS A 84 7.95 -39.54 29.34
N ASN A 85 7.41 -39.07 28.21
CA ASN A 85 8.16 -38.43 27.14
C ASN A 85 7.78 -36.96 26.98
N MET A 86 8.11 -36.14 27.97
CA MET A 86 7.83 -34.70 27.95
C MET A 86 8.39 -33.94 26.74
N TRP A 87 9.42 -34.49 26.08
CA TRP A 87 9.94 -33.91 24.84
C TRP A 87 8.86 -33.81 23.76
N VAL A 88 7.85 -34.67 23.77
CA VAL A 88 6.71 -34.63 22.82
C VAL A 88 5.93 -33.32 22.98
N VAL A 89 5.73 -32.87 24.21
CA VAL A 89 5.04 -31.60 24.52
C VAL A 89 5.91 -30.39 24.15
N ILE A 90 7.22 -30.45 24.44
CA ILE A 90 8.14 -29.36 24.09
C ILE A 90 8.26 -29.23 22.56
N VAL A 91 8.40 -30.34 21.86
CA VAL A 91 8.44 -30.38 20.39
C VAL A 91 7.12 -29.92 19.79
N SER A 92 5.98 -30.28 20.38
CA SER A 92 4.68 -29.79 19.90
C SER A 92 4.54 -28.28 20.10
N MET A 93 4.91 -27.75 21.27
CA MET A 93 4.86 -26.31 21.54
C MET A 93 5.77 -25.50 20.59
N ILE A 94 7.05 -25.86 20.50
CA ILE A 94 8.01 -25.16 19.63
C ILE A 94 7.62 -25.36 18.15
N GLY A 95 7.24 -26.57 17.79
CA GLY A 95 6.79 -26.92 16.44
C GLY A 95 5.56 -26.12 16.01
N THR A 96 4.60 -25.87 16.91
CA THR A 96 3.43 -25.03 16.63
C THR A 96 3.84 -23.61 16.21
N PHE A 97 4.81 -22.99 16.89
CA PHE A 97 5.32 -21.68 16.49
C PHE A 97 6.06 -21.73 15.15
N ILE A 98 6.95 -22.72 14.95
CA ILE A 98 7.71 -22.87 13.69
C ILE A 98 6.77 -23.05 12.51
N THR A 99 5.79 -23.95 12.65
CA THR A 99 4.82 -24.26 11.60
C THR A 99 3.89 -23.09 11.33
N LEU A 100 3.52 -22.33 12.36
CA LEU A 100 2.77 -21.10 12.20
C LEU A 100 3.55 -20.04 11.41
N PHE A 101 4.82 -19.79 11.72
CA PHE A 101 5.65 -18.85 10.94
C PHE A 101 5.82 -19.31 9.48
N ALA A 102 6.04 -20.61 9.28
CA ALA A 102 6.11 -21.19 7.95
C ALA A 102 4.78 -21.03 7.20
N LEU A 103 3.65 -21.23 7.89
CA LEU A 103 2.31 -21.06 7.35
C LEU A 103 2.06 -19.61 6.97
N MET A 104 2.48 -18.63 7.79
CA MET A 104 2.39 -17.21 7.45
C MET A 104 3.17 -16.87 6.17
N ALA A 105 4.38 -17.43 6.01
CA ALA A 105 5.20 -17.20 4.82
C ALA A 105 4.65 -17.89 3.55
N LYS A 106 3.89 -18.98 3.73
CA LYS A 106 3.44 -19.86 2.63
C LYS A 106 1.92 -19.97 2.51
N ALA A 107 1.15 -19.09 3.17
CA ALA A 107 -0.30 -19.21 3.30
C ALA A 107 -1.04 -19.26 1.96
N ARG A 108 -0.50 -18.58 0.93
CA ARG A 108 -1.08 -18.50 -0.42
C ARG A 108 -0.54 -19.57 -1.38
N GLN A 109 0.39 -20.43 -0.93
CA GLN A 109 1.02 -21.46 -1.77
C GLN A 109 0.35 -22.82 -1.57
N THR A 110 -0.61 -23.14 -2.43
CA THR A 110 -1.24 -24.48 -2.48
C THR A 110 -0.32 -25.47 -3.20
N PRO A 111 -0.12 -26.72 -2.73
CA PRO A 111 -0.75 -27.35 -1.56
C PRO A 111 0.04 -27.23 -0.24
N ILE A 112 1.18 -26.54 -0.25
CA ILE A 112 2.07 -26.41 0.91
C ILE A 112 1.33 -25.85 2.13
N ASN A 113 0.46 -24.88 1.91
CA ASN A 113 -0.39 -24.29 2.95
C ASN A 113 -1.26 -25.31 3.69
N TYR A 114 -1.85 -26.31 3.01
CA TYR A 114 -2.65 -27.36 3.64
C TYR A 114 -1.80 -28.32 4.46
N TYR A 115 -0.61 -28.68 3.99
CA TYR A 115 0.31 -29.52 4.75
C TYR A 115 0.80 -28.82 6.02
N LEU A 116 1.15 -27.54 5.91
CA LEU A 116 1.56 -26.73 7.06
C LEU A 116 0.41 -26.52 8.04
N LEU A 117 -0.82 -26.31 7.56
CA LEU A 117 -2.00 -26.18 8.41
C LEU A 117 -2.35 -27.48 9.13
N ALA A 118 -2.28 -28.61 8.43
CA ALA A 118 -2.50 -29.93 9.02
C ALA A 118 -1.45 -30.23 10.11
N LEU A 119 -0.17 -29.94 9.83
CA LEU A 119 0.91 -30.10 10.80
C LEU A 119 0.72 -29.18 12.01
N PHE A 120 0.37 -27.91 11.79
CA PHE A 120 0.04 -26.96 12.86
C PHE A 120 -1.07 -27.50 13.75
N THR A 121 -2.16 -27.98 13.14
CA THR A 121 -3.32 -28.54 13.87
C THR A 121 -2.94 -29.77 14.69
N VAL A 122 -2.10 -30.66 14.15
CA VAL A 122 -1.64 -31.84 14.89
C VAL A 122 -0.79 -31.42 16.09
N LEU A 123 0.15 -30.49 15.92
CA LEU A 123 1.02 -30.03 17.00
C LEU A 123 0.22 -29.28 18.09
N GLU A 124 -0.72 -28.43 17.69
CA GLU A 124 -1.65 -27.77 18.60
C GLU A 124 -2.51 -28.79 19.36
N SER A 125 -3.03 -29.81 18.67
CA SER A 125 -3.85 -30.87 19.29
C SER A 125 -3.08 -31.71 20.30
N ILE A 126 -1.78 -31.93 20.08
CA ILE A 126 -0.90 -32.57 21.06
C ILE A 126 -0.74 -31.64 22.26
N GLY A 127 -0.52 -30.34 22.05
CA GLY A 127 -0.45 -29.35 23.13
C GLY A 127 -1.73 -29.34 23.98
N VAL A 128 -2.90 -29.12 23.37
CA VAL A 128 -4.19 -29.11 24.06
C VAL A 128 -4.48 -30.46 24.74
N GLY A 129 -4.19 -31.55 24.04
CA GLY A 129 -4.31 -32.90 24.56
C GLY A 129 -3.26 -33.27 25.61
N THR A 130 -2.33 -32.37 25.98
CA THR A 130 -1.25 -32.54 26.98
C THR A 130 -1.19 -31.47 28.08
N VAL A 131 -1.99 -30.39 28.02
CA VAL A 131 -2.17 -29.40 29.10
C VAL A 131 -3.28 -29.77 30.11
N GLY A 132 -2.89 -30.09 31.35
CA GLY A 132 -3.80 -30.33 32.47
C GLY A 132 -3.14 -29.98 33.81
N LYS A 133 -3.78 -29.12 34.63
CA LYS A 133 -3.30 -28.71 35.95
C LYS A 133 -3.76 -29.75 36.98
N GLU A 134 -2.84 -30.50 37.60
CA GLU A 134 -3.19 -31.37 38.74
C GLU A 134 -3.20 -30.57 40.05
N HIS A 135 -4.29 -30.62 40.82
CA HIS A 135 -4.29 -30.27 42.24
C HIS A 135 -3.66 -31.41 43.03
N ARG A 136 -2.33 -31.35 43.26
CA ARG A 136 -1.71 -32.28 44.21
C ARG A 136 -2.11 -31.88 45.62
N LYS A 137 -3.02 -32.66 46.22
CA LYS A 137 -3.19 -32.70 47.68
C LYS A 137 -1.84 -33.10 48.29
N SER A 138 -1.25 -32.16 49.04
CA SER A 138 -0.30 -32.35 50.14
C SER A 138 0.73 -33.48 50.02
N ALA A 139 1.98 -33.13 49.72
CA ALA A 139 3.15 -33.76 50.34
C ALA A 139 4.39 -32.85 50.17
N HIS A 140 4.94 -32.42 51.29
CA HIS A 140 6.30 -31.89 51.41
C HIS A 140 7.31 -32.75 50.65
N GLN A 141 8.15 -32.16 49.80
CA GLN A 141 9.62 -32.22 49.91
C GLN A 141 10.27 -31.37 48.81
N PHE A 142 11.22 -30.55 49.24
CA PHE A 142 12.06 -29.64 48.47
C PHE A 142 13.04 -30.41 47.55
N HIS A 143 13.00 -30.19 46.23
CA HIS A 143 14.18 -30.39 45.37
C HIS A 143 14.14 -29.53 44.10
N LEU A 144 15.07 -28.58 44.03
CA LEU A 144 15.35 -27.73 42.86
C LEU A 144 15.81 -28.57 41.65
N LEU A 145 15.47 -28.10 40.45
CA LEU A 145 15.97 -28.49 39.10
C LEU A 145 15.12 -29.42 38.20
N THR A 146 13.82 -29.58 38.45
CA THR A 146 12.88 -30.10 37.42
C THR A 146 11.49 -29.48 37.58
N HIS A 147 11.27 -28.29 37.00
CA HIS A 147 9.95 -27.65 36.97
C HIS A 147 9.40 -27.58 35.54
N PHE A 148 9.00 -28.73 35.01
CA PHE A 148 8.14 -28.83 33.82
C PHE A 148 7.17 -30.02 33.95
N ASP A 149 6.56 -30.23 35.12
CA ASP A 149 5.44 -31.19 35.25
C ASP A 149 4.18 -30.58 34.61
N ASN A 150 4.03 -30.74 33.30
CA ASN A 150 2.78 -30.50 32.57
C ASN A 150 2.52 -31.71 31.66
N SER A 151 1.57 -32.57 32.03
CA SER A 151 1.11 -33.70 31.23
C SER A 151 -0.40 -33.90 31.40
N VAL A 152 -1.16 -34.13 30.32
CA VAL A 152 -2.61 -34.41 30.41
C VAL A 152 -2.84 -35.81 30.88
N SER A 153 -3.38 -35.89 32.08
CA SER A 153 -4.45 -36.84 32.39
C SER A 153 -5.29 -36.49 33.61
N PHE A 154 -5.61 -35.21 33.87
CA PHE A 154 -6.11 -34.83 35.21
C PHE A 154 -7.39 -33.96 35.27
N TYR A 155 -8.30 -34.06 34.29
CA TYR A 155 -9.67 -33.55 34.44
C TYR A 155 -10.70 -34.69 34.39
N GLU A 156 -11.74 -34.60 35.21
CA GLU A 156 -12.90 -35.48 35.07
C GLU A 156 -13.49 -35.31 33.66
N GLN A 157 -13.68 -36.42 32.93
CA GLN A 157 -14.19 -36.44 31.55
C GLN A 157 -15.48 -35.62 31.38
N LYS A 158 -16.31 -35.55 32.44
CA LYS A 158 -17.54 -34.77 32.50
C LYS A 158 -17.30 -33.26 32.41
N VAL A 159 -16.27 -32.73 33.07
CA VAL A 159 -15.95 -31.30 33.09
C VAL A 159 -15.45 -30.83 31.73
N VAL A 160 -14.61 -31.63 31.08
CA VAL A 160 -14.11 -31.35 29.72
C VAL A 160 -15.27 -31.29 28.71
N LEU A 161 -16.20 -32.25 28.80
CA LEU A 161 -17.37 -32.28 27.93
C LEU A 161 -18.32 -31.09 28.16
N GLN A 162 -18.52 -30.69 29.42
CA GLN A 162 -19.30 -29.49 29.75
C GLN A 162 -18.65 -28.22 29.18
N ALA A 163 -17.34 -28.05 29.35
CA ALA A 163 -16.60 -26.91 28.81
C ALA A 163 -16.70 -26.84 27.28
N LEU A 164 -16.64 -27.99 26.60
CA LEU A 164 -16.83 -28.08 25.14
C LEU A 164 -18.20 -27.56 24.70
N LEU A 165 -19.28 -28.04 25.33
CA LEU A 165 -20.65 -27.64 24.99
C LEU A 165 -20.90 -26.15 25.23
N ILE A 166 -20.41 -25.62 26.35
CA ILE A 166 -20.53 -24.19 26.67
C ILE A 166 -19.75 -23.35 25.66
N THR A 167 -18.50 -23.74 25.36
CA THR A 167 -17.65 -23.01 24.39
C THR A 167 -18.27 -23.01 23.00
N LEU A 168 -18.85 -24.14 22.56
CA LEU A 168 -19.56 -24.24 21.30
C LEU A 168 -20.77 -23.30 21.25
N GLY A 169 -21.57 -23.27 22.31
CA GLY A 169 -22.72 -22.37 22.42
C GLY A 169 -22.33 -20.89 22.37
N VAL A 170 -21.28 -20.50 23.12
CA VAL A 170 -20.74 -19.13 23.12
C VAL A 170 -20.21 -18.76 21.73
N PHE A 171 -19.43 -19.65 21.10
CA PHE A 171 -18.87 -19.42 19.77
C PHE A 171 -19.96 -19.18 18.73
N VAL A 172 -20.97 -20.06 18.67
CA VAL A 172 -22.09 -19.92 17.73
C VAL A 172 -22.87 -18.64 18.01
N GLY A 173 -23.18 -18.35 19.28
CA GLY A 173 -23.93 -17.15 19.67
C GLY A 173 -23.22 -15.85 19.29
N LEU A 174 -21.92 -15.74 19.62
CA LEU A 174 -21.11 -14.57 19.30
C LEU A 174 -20.85 -14.42 17.80
N THR A 175 -20.70 -15.53 17.07
CA THR A 175 -20.57 -15.52 15.61
C THR A 175 -21.85 -14.95 14.97
N LEU A 176 -23.02 -15.46 15.38
CA LEU A 176 -24.31 -14.97 14.88
C LEU A 176 -24.53 -13.50 15.23
N PHE A 177 -24.23 -13.10 16.46
CA PHE A 177 -24.28 -11.71 16.89
C PHE A 177 -23.42 -10.83 15.99
N THR A 178 -22.17 -11.22 15.73
CA THR A 178 -21.23 -10.42 14.93
C THR A 178 -21.69 -10.30 13.48
N VAL A 179 -22.19 -11.38 12.89
CA VAL A 179 -22.67 -11.38 11.49
C VAL A 179 -23.95 -10.55 11.32
N GLN A 180 -24.81 -10.48 12.34
CA GLN A 180 -26.04 -9.69 12.31
C GLN A 180 -25.84 -8.23 12.74
N SER A 181 -24.78 -7.96 13.51
CA SER A 181 -24.47 -6.64 14.01
C SER A 181 -24.01 -5.71 12.88
N LYS A 182 -24.39 -4.42 12.99
CA LYS A 182 -23.90 -3.34 12.12
C LYS A 182 -22.72 -2.59 12.74
N TRP A 183 -22.19 -3.07 13.86
CA TRP A 183 -21.13 -2.39 14.59
C TRP A 183 -19.76 -2.65 13.94
N ASP A 184 -18.92 -1.61 13.93
CA ASP A 184 -17.54 -1.74 13.48
C ASP A 184 -16.65 -2.20 14.65
N PHE A 185 -16.15 -3.43 14.57
CA PHE A 185 -15.28 -4.02 15.59
C PHE A 185 -13.79 -3.84 15.29
N SER A 186 -13.41 -3.09 14.24
CA SER A 186 -12.01 -2.91 13.83
C SER A 186 -11.12 -2.31 14.92
N GLY A 187 -11.69 -1.48 15.80
CA GLY A 187 -10.98 -0.86 16.93
C GLY A 187 -10.62 -1.79 18.09
N MET A 188 -11.14 -3.03 18.12
CA MET A 188 -10.87 -3.97 19.23
C MET A 188 -9.45 -4.57 19.17
N GLY A 189 -8.79 -4.55 18.02
CA GLY A 189 -7.51 -5.22 17.78
C GLY A 189 -6.40 -4.87 18.79
N PRO A 190 -6.05 -3.57 18.98
CA PRO A 190 -5.00 -3.18 19.93
C PRO A 190 -5.31 -3.56 21.38
N ILE A 191 -6.59 -3.46 21.80
CA ILE A 191 -7.02 -3.78 23.16
C ILE A 191 -6.90 -5.28 23.41
N LEU A 192 -7.41 -6.09 22.48
CA LEU A 192 -7.31 -7.55 22.55
C LEU A 192 -5.85 -8.00 22.55
N TYR A 193 -4.98 -7.35 21.75
CA TYR A 193 -3.54 -7.62 21.74
C TYR A 193 -2.84 -7.27 23.05
N ALA A 194 -3.16 -6.14 23.66
CA ALA A 194 -2.57 -5.82 24.96
C ALA A 194 -3.04 -6.83 26.02
N SER A 195 -4.34 -7.14 26.02
CA SER A 195 -4.99 -7.97 27.04
C SER A 195 -4.45 -9.40 27.09
N ILE A 196 -4.24 -10.02 25.94
CA ILE A 196 -3.65 -11.37 25.83
C ILE A 196 -2.16 -11.42 26.21
N TRP A 197 -1.36 -10.38 25.95
CA TRP A 197 0.04 -10.33 26.39
C TRP A 197 0.11 -10.15 27.90
N ILE A 198 -0.79 -9.33 28.45
CA ILE A 198 -0.96 -9.26 29.90
C ILE A 198 -1.33 -10.64 30.44
N LEU A 199 -2.27 -11.36 29.80
CA LEU A 199 -2.63 -12.72 30.21
C LEU A 199 -1.42 -13.67 30.16
N VAL A 200 -0.65 -13.67 29.07
CA VAL A 200 0.58 -14.47 28.94
C VAL A 200 1.62 -14.11 30.00
N LEU A 201 1.85 -12.82 30.25
CA LEU A 201 2.80 -12.35 31.26
C LEU A 201 2.36 -12.74 32.67
N VAL A 202 1.08 -12.60 33.00
CA VAL A 202 0.52 -13.02 34.29
C VAL A 202 0.71 -14.53 34.49
N ASN A 203 0.42 -15.34 33.47
CA ASN A 203 0.64 -16.79 33.52
C ASN A 203 2.15 -17.15 33.59
N LEU A 204 3.03 -16.37 32.96
CA LEU A 204 4.48 -16.55 33.07
C LEU A 204 4.98 -16.22 34.49
N VAL A 205 4.42 -15.20 35.13
CA VAL A 205 4.72 -14.87 36.53
C VAL A 205 4.26 -15.98 37.47
N GLU A 206 3.08 -16.58 37.21
CA GLU A 206 2.53 -17.69 38.00
C GLU A 206 3.48 -18.89 38.05
N VAL A 207 4.26 -19.14 36.98
CA VAL A 207 5.29 -20.21 36.95
C VAL A 207 6.34 -20.02 38.04
N PHE A 208 6.70 -18.78 38.38
CA PHE A 208 7.69 -18.47 39.41
C PHE A 208 7.07 -18.12 40.77
N LEU A 209 5.85 -17.58 40.77
CA LEU A 209 5.13 -17.10 41.94
C LEU A 209 3.66 -17.58 41.88
N PRO A 210 3.36 -18.78 42.39
CA PRO A 210 2.01 -19.35 42.33
C PRO A 210 0.98 -18.47 43.05
N PHE A 211 -0.14 -18.18 42.39
CA PHE A 211 -1.23 -17.41 42.96
C PHE A 211 -2.21 -18.28 43.78
N ASN A 212 -3.12 -17.63 44.51
CA ASN A 212 -4.20 -18.32 45.21
C ASN A 212 -5.36 -18.66 44.26
N ARG A 213 -6.25 -19.54 44.70
CA ARG A 213 -7.40 -20.02 43.89
C ARG A 213 -8.32 -18.89 43.40
N ASP A 214 -8.48 -17.84 44.19
CA ASP A 214 -9.37 -16.72 43.83
C ASP A 214 -8.79 -15.90 42.68
N ILE A 215 -7.46 -15.71 42.65
CA ILE A 215 -6.76 -15.06 41.55
C ILE A 215 -6.79 -15.94 40.30
N ASP A 216 -6.58 -17.26 40.42
CA ASP A 216 -6.70 -18.20 39.31
C ASP A 216 -8.09 -18.13 38.66
N LEU A 217 -9.14 -18.08 39.47
CA LEU A 217 -10.51 -17.93 39.00
C LEU A 217 -10.72 -16.57 38.29
N ALA A 218 -10.19 -15.48 38.85
CA ALA A 218 -10.28 -14.16 38.23
C ALA A 218 -9.56 -14.12 36.87
N ILE A 219 -8.37 -14.70 36.77
CA ILE A 219 -7.60 -14.84 35.52
C ILE A 219 -8.41 -15.64 34.50
N ALA A 220 -9.04 -16.76 34.91
CA ALA A 220 -9.88 -17.57 34.02
C ALA A 220 -11.09 -16.79 33.49
N VAL A 221 -11.78 -16.00 34.33
CA VAL A 221 -12.90 -15.15 33.90
C VAL A 221 -12.44 -14.10 32.90
N VAL A 222 -11.31 -13.43 33.17
CA VAL A 222 -10.72 -12.45 32.26
C VAL A 222 -10.33 -13.11 30.92
N ALA A 223 -9.74 -14.31 30.96
CA ALA A 223 -9.40 -15.06 29.75
C ALA A 223 -10.64 -15.35 28.90
N VAL A 224 -11.74 -15.80 29.51
CA VAL A 224 -13.01 -16.05 28.79
C VAL A 224 -13.52 -14.79 28.10
N VAL A 225 -13.47 -13.63 28.76
CA VAL A 225 -13.89 -12.35 28.17
C VAL A 225 -12.99 -11.96 26.99
N ILE A 226 -11.67 -12.10 27.15
CA ILE A 226 -10.70 -11.81 26.09
C ILE A 226 -10.94 -12.70 24.87
N PHE A 227 -11.06 -14.03 25.05
CA PHE A 227 -11.31 -14.97 23.95
C PHE A 227 -12.69 -14.78 23.33
N SER A 228 -13.70 -14.38 24.09
CA SER A 228 -15.01 -13.97 23.54
C SER A 228 -14.88 -12.74 22.64
N GLY A 229 -14.06 -11.77 23.03
CA GLY A 229 -13.72 -10.62 22.19
C GLY A 229 -12.99 -11.01 20.90
N TYR A 230 -12.10 -12.01 20.96
CA TYR A 230 -11.45 -12.58 19.77
C TYR A 230 -12.44 -13.22 18.80
N ILE A 231 -13.41 -13.98 19.30
CA ILE A 231 -14.45 -14.58 18.43
C ILE A 231 -15.19 -13.50 17.65
N ILE A 232 -15.59 -12.41 18.32
CA ILE A 232 -16.24 -11.27 17.67
C ILE A 232 -15.31 -10.61 16.65
N PHE A 233 -14.08 -10.31 17.06
CA PHE A 233 -13.11 -9.62 16.21
C PHE A 233 -12.73 -10.44 14.97
N ASP A 234 -12.41 -11.72 15.13
CA ASP A 234 -12.02 -12.60 14.03
C ASP A 234 -13.19 -12.87 13.09
N THR A 235 -14.41 -13.06 13.64
CA THR A 235 -15.63 -13.15 12.82
C THR A 235 -15.80 -11.86 12.01
N TYR A 236 -15.67 -10.68 12.61
CA TYR A 236 -15.76 -9.43 11.89
C TYR A 236 -14.71 -9.32 10.76
N LEU A 237 -13.46 -9.74 11.00
CA LEU A 237 -12.41 -9.72 9.98
C LEU A 237 -12.69 -10.68 8.81
N ILE A 238 -13.20 -11.89 9.09
CA ILE A 238 -13.58 -12.90 8.07
C ILE A 238 -14.58 -12.30 7.08
N PHE A 239 -15.57 -11.55 7.56
CA PHE A 239 -16.61 -11.01 6.71
C PHE A 239 -16.24 -9.67 6.06
N ASN A 240 -15.35 -8.87 6.67
CA ASN A 240 -15.14 -7.48 6.27
C ASN A 240 -13.73 -7.13 5.75
N ARG A 241 -12.69 -7.88 6.11
CA ARG A 241 -11.29 -7.46 5.87
C ARG A 241 -10.45 -8.45 5.07
N TYR A 242 -10.65 -9.76 5.24
CA TYR A 242 -9.88 -10.76 4.50
C TYR A 242 -10.21 -10.75 3.01
N SER A 243 -9.28 -11.18 2.16
CA SER A 243 -9.54 -11.50 0.76
C SER A 243 -9.92 -12.98 0.60
N PRO A 244 -10.69 -13.37 -0.43
CA PRO A 244 -11.07 -14.77 -0.70
C PRO A 244 -9.91 -15.77 -0.75
N GLU A 245 -8.69 -15.31 -1.06
CA GLU A 245 -7.45 -16.09 -1.10
C GLU A 245 -6.80 -16.33 0.27
N ASP A 246 -7.21 -15.58 1.31
CA ASP A 246 -6.62 -15.64 2.65
C ASP A 246 -7.31 -16.68 3.57
N TYR A 247 -8.00 -17.68 3.00
CA TYR A 247 -8.78 -18.66 3.75
C TYR A 247 -7.95 -19.48 4.75
N ILE A 248 -6.67 -19.73 4.45
CA ILE A 248 -5.75 -20.40 5.38
C ILE A 248 -5.37 -19.49 6.55
N ILE A 249 -5.16 -18.20 6.29
CA ILE A 249 -4.82 -17.22 7.33
C ILE A 249 -6.04 -17.01 8.23
N ALA A 250 -7.23 -16.90 7.64
CA ALA A 250 -8.49 -16.83 8.35
C ALA A 250 -8.76 -18.07 9.21
N ALA A 251 -8.37 -19.26 8.75
CA ALA A 251 -8.55 -20.51 9.50
C ALA A 251 -7.45 -20.82 10.53
N SER A 252 -6.26 -20.21 10.43
CA SER A 252 -5.10 -20.51 11.30
C SER A 252 -4.92 -19.57 12.48
N ARG A 253 -5.83 -18.61 12.69
CA ARG A 253 -5.64 -17.56 13.68
C ARG A 253 -6.04 -18.01 15.09
N SER A 254 -5.08 -18.58 15.82
CA SER A 254 -5.14 -18.82 17.29
C SER A 254 -4.21 -17.89 18.09
N ILE A 255 -3.58 -16.87 17.47
CA ILE A 255 -2.69 -15.92 18.15
C ILE A 255 -3.31 -14.51 18.12
N PRO A 256 -3.22 -13.76 19.24
CA PRO A 256 -3.57 -12.35 19.28
C PRO A 256 -2.86 -11.55 18.19
N PRO A 257 -3.42 -10.43 17.68
CA PRO A 257 -2.77 -9.66 16.65
C PRO A 257 -1.47 -9.12 17.22
N ILE A 258 -0.34 -9.85 17.07
CA ILE A 258 0.95 -9.21 16.74
C ILE A 258 0.50 -8.10 15.83
N PRO A 259 0.62 -6.82 16.22
CA PRO A 259 0.00 -5.75 15.48
C PRO A 259 0.43 -6.01 14.05
N ILE A 260 -0.54 -6.47 13.26
CA ILE A 260 -0.50 -6.36 11.82
C ILE A 260 -0.92 -4.91 11.52
N ASP A 261 -0.61 -4.00 12.46
CA ASP A 261 -0.05 -2.67 12.30
C ASP A 261 1.49 -2.64 12.12
N ILE A 262 2.16 -3.80 11.93
CA ILE A 262 2.76 -4.01 10.62
C ILE A 262 1.59 -4.28 9.69
N MET A 263 0.77 -3.25 9.46
CA MET A 263 -0.02 -3.17 8.26
C MET A 263 1.05 -3.47 7.24
N VAL A 264 0.82 -4.45 6.37
CA VAL A 264 1.28 -4.20 5.02
C VAL A 264 0.49 -2.94 4.65
N GLN A 265 1.01 -1.77 5.03
CA GLN A 265 0.57 -0.46 4.60
C GLN A 265 0.75 -0.62 3.11
N ARG A 266 -0.34 -0.99 2.46
CA ARG A 266 -0.37 -1.12 1.01
C ARG A 266 0.01 0.27 0.56
N SER A 267 1.17 0.39 -0.06
CA SER A 267 1.61 1.65 -0.61
C SER A 267 0.55 2.11 -1.60
N ARG A 268 -0.06 3.26 -1.32
CA ARG A 268 -1.20 3.81 -2.05
C ARG A 268 -0.79 5.08 -2.75
N VAL A 269 -0.94 5.09 -4.07
CA VAL A 269 -0.73 6.26 -4.91
C VAL A 269 -2.05 6.70 -5.49
N ALA A 270 -2.52 7.89 -5.13
CA ALA A 270 -3.64 8.53 -5.80
C ALA A 270 -3.16 9.31 -7.02
N ILE A 271 -3.89 9.23 -8.12
CA ILE A 271 -3.68 10.01 -9.33
C ILE A 271 -4.97 10.77 -9.61
N ILE A 272 -4.91 12.09 -9.44
CA ILE A 272 -6.03 13.00 -9.68
C ILE A 272 -5.88 13.55 -11.09
N GLY A 273 -6.81 13.17 -11.96
CA GLY A 273 -6.83 13.38 -13.40
C GLY A 273 -6.61 12.07 -14.15
N ALA A 274 -7.62 11.58 -14.88
CA ALA A 274 -7.60 10.35 -15.68
C ALA A 274 -7.35 10.61 -17.18
N GLY A 275 -6.87 11.81 -17.54
CA GLY A 275 -6.39 12.10 -18.89
C GLY A 275 -5.11 11.33 -19.25
N SER A 276 -4.57 11.53 -20.46
CA SER A 276 -3.42 10.77 -20.97
C SER A 276 -2.20 10.78 -20.05
N VAL A 277 -1.94 11.89 -19.34
CA VAL A 277 -0.83 11.98 -18.38
C VAL A 277 -1.08 11.08 -17.18
N GLY A 278 -2.25 11.18 -16.54
CA GLY A 278 -2.59 10.36 -15.37
C GLY A 278 -2.67 8.87 -15.69
N ALA A 279 -3.31 8.50 -16.80
CA ALA A 279 -3.34 7.13 -17.29
C ALA A 279 -1.93 6.55 -17.52
N THR A 280 -1.04 7.34 -18.12
CA THR A 280 0.34 6.90 -18.36
C THR A 280 1.17 6.81 -17.08
N ILE A 281 0.92 7.68 -16.09
CA ILE A 281 1.53 7.57 -14.76
C ILE A 281 1.05 6.28 -14.09
N ALA A 282 -0.25 6.00 -14.13
CA ALA A 282 -0.82 4.77 -13.57
C ALA A 282 -0.19 3.53 -14.22
N TYR A 283 -0.11 3.52 -15.55
CA TYR A 283 0.53 2.46 -16.32
C TYR A 283 2.02 2.29 -15.96
N ALA A 284 2.78 3.39 -15.87
CA ALA A 284 4.19 3.34 -15.51
C ALA A 284 4.41 2.85 -14.06
N CYS A 285 3.56 3.27 -13.12
CA CYS A 285 3.56 2.79 -11.74
C CYS A 285 3.24 1.29 -11.66
N LEU A 286 2.28 0.83 -12.46
CA LEU A 286 1.87 -0.57 -12.57
C LEU A 286 3.01 -1.44 -13.09
N LEU A 287 3.59 -1.10 -14.25
CA LEU A 287 4.68 -1.88 -14.85
C LEU A 287 5.94 -1.93 -13.98
N ARG A 288 6.26 -0.83 -13.29
CA ARG A 288 7.42 -0.74 -12.40
C ARG A 288 7.16 -1.29 -11.00
N LYS A 289 5.93 -1.78 -10.72
CA LYS A 289 5.52 -2.33 -9.41
C LYS A 289 5.80 -1.34 -8.27
N VAL A 290 5.51 -0.05 -8.51
CA VAL A 290 5.87 1.05 -7.61
C VAL A 290 5.09 0.98 -6.31
N CYS A 291 3.82 0.58 -6.38
CA CYS A 291 2.90 0.62 -5.26
C CYS A 291 1.94 -0.57 -5.28
N SER A 292 1.29 -0.81 -4.15
CA SER A 292 0.32 -1.91 -4.00
C SER A 292 -1.05 -1.56 -4.58
N GLU A 293 -1.43 -0.28 -4.53
CA GLU A 293 -2.74 0.18 -4.99
C GLU A 293 -2.65 1.58 -5.61
N ILE A 294 -3.30 1.75 -6.76
CA ILE A 294 -3.45 3.02 -7.48
C ILE A 294 -4.92 3.44 -7.44
N LEU A 295 -5.19 4.60 -6.87
CA LEU A 295 -6.52 5.22 -6.86
C LEU A 295 -6.57 6.25 -7.99
N LEU A 296 -7.39 6.01 -9.01
CA LEU A 296 -7.59 6.93 -10.11
C LEU A 296 -8.88 7.72 -9.90
N VAL A 297 -8.79 9.05 -9.97
CA VAL A 297 -9.95 9.94 -9.74
C VAL A 297 -10.00 11.02 -10.81
N ASP A 298 -11.19 11.28 -11.34
CA ASP A 298 -11.47 12.38 -12.25
C ASP A 298 -12.92 12.86 -12.02
N ILE A 299 -13.25 14.04 -12.55
CA ILE A 299 -14.63 14.53 -12.59
C ILE A 299 -15.50 13.74 -13.58
N ALA A 300 -14.87 13.05 -14.54
CA ALA A 300 -15.51 12.22 -15.55
C ALA A 300 -15.42 10.71 -15.18
N PRO A 301 -16.39 10.15 -14.44
CA PRO A 301 -16.33 8.77 -13.94
C PRO A 301 -16.28 7.73 -15.06
N GLU A 302 -16.88 8.00 -16.21
CA GLU A 302 -16.82 7.14 -17.39
C GLU A 302 -15.39 6.99 -17.94
N ILE A 303 -14.61 8.07 -17.92
CA ILE A 303 -13.19 8.04 -18.31
C ILE A 303 -12.40 7.23 -17.29
N VAL A 304 -12.63 7.44 -15.99
CA VAL A 304 -11.98 6.66 -14.93
C VAL A 304 -12.25 5.16 -15.12
N ASN A 305 -13.51 4.78 -15.33
CA ASN A 305 -13.89 3.38 -15.54
C ASN A 305 -13.21 2.80 -16.78
N GLY A 306 -13.19 3.53 -17.90
CA GLY A 306 -12.50 3.11 -19.11
C GLY A 306 -11.00 2.90 -18.88
N GLN A 307 -10.33 3.85 -18.20
CA GLN A 307 -8.91 3.73 -17.87
C GLN A 307 -8.62 2.57 -16.92
N VAL A 308 -9.47 2.34 -15.92
CA VAL A 308 -9.31 1.22 -14.98
C VAL A 308 -9.44 -0.12 -15.70
N LEU A 309 -10.41 -0.27 -16.60
CA LEU A 309 -10.58 -1.48 -17.40
C LEU A 309 -9.36 -1.73 -18.31
N ASP A 310 -8.90 -0.69 -19.02
CA ASP A 310 -7.73 -0.79 -19.90
C ASP A 310 -6.43 -1.09 -19.13
N LEU A 311 -6.24 -0.46 -17.95
CA LEU A 311 -5.09 -0.76 -17.08
C LEU A 311 -5.17 -2.15 -16.45
N ALA A 312 -6.36 -2.70 -16.22
CA ALA A 312 -6.54 -4.05 -15.70
C ALA A 312 -6.03 -5.12 -16.67
N ASP A 313 -6.11 -4.88 -17.98
CA ASP A 313 -5.54 -5.77 -18.99
C ASP A 313 -4.01 -5.86 -18.91
N ALA A 314 -3.35 -4.84 -18.38
CA ALA A 314 -1.92 -4.86 -18.09
C ALA A 314 -1.57 -5.41 -16.69
N ALA A 315 -2.56 -5.58 -15.81
CA ALA A 315 -2.34 -5.87 -14.40
C ALA A 315 -1.71 -7.26 -14.16
N PHE A 316 -1.84 -8.22 -15.07
CA PHE A 316 -1.20 -9.56 -14.92
C PHE A 316 0.32 -9.51 -14.76
N LEU A 317 0.97 -8.41 -15.18
CA LEU A 317 2.41 -8.19 -15.03
C LEU A 317 2.82 -7.70 -13.62
N SER A 318 1.85 -7.31 -12.79
CA SER A 318 2.06 -6.69 -11.49
C SER A 318 1.09 -7.21 -10.42
N SER A 319 1.39 -6.98 -9.15
CA SER A 319 0.44 -7.16 -8.05
C SER A 319 -0.25 -5.84 -7.65
N THR A 320 -0.04 -4.77 -8.43
CA THR A 320 -0.64 -3.46 -8.21
C THR A 320 -2.12 -3.50 -8.60
N VAL A 321 -3.00 -3.18 -7.65
CA VAL A 321 -4.44 -3.03 -7.90
C VAL A 321 -4.71 -1.61 -8.41
N VAL A 322 -5.43 -1.47 -9.51
CA VAL A 322 -5.88 -0.16 -10.02
C VAL A 322 -7.40 -0.10 -9.90
N ARG A 323 -7.92 0.98 -9.32
CA ARG A 323 -9.37 1.20 -9.23
C ARG A 323 -9.74 2.67 -9.27
N GLY A 324 -11.00 2.93 -9.60
CA GLY A 324 -11.63 4.23 -9.37
C GLY A 324 -11.80 4.50 -7.87
N ALA A 325 -11.74 5.78 -7.49
CA ALA A 325 -11.98 6.22 -6.12
C ALA A 325 -12.70 7.56 -6.06
N THR A 326 -13.17 7.92 -4.88
CA THR A 326 -13.66 9.26 -4.56
C THR A 326 -12.50 10.21 -4.25
N PHE A 327 -12.70 11.52 -4.38
CA PHE A 327 -11.69 12.50 -4.00
C PHE A 327 -11.29 12.40 -2.52
N GLU A 328 -12.24 12.13 -1.62
CA GLU A 328 -11.96 12.00 -0.19
C GLU A 328 -11.01 10.84 0.13
N GLU A 329 -11.20 9.69 -0.52
CA GLU A 329 -10.32 8.53 -0.36
C GLU A 329 -8.86 8.83 -0.75
N THR A 330 -8.64 9.70 -1.76
CA THR A 330 -7.29 10.07 -2.18
C THR A 330 -6.51 10.79 -1.08
N GLY A 331 -7.20 11.46 -0.17
CA GLY A 331 -6.57 12.13 0.97
C GLY A 331 -5.86 11.19 1.93
N GLN A 332 -6.20 9.90 1.90
CA GLN A 332 -5.63 8.87 2.76
C GLN A 332 -4.41 8.17 2.15
N CYS A 333 -4.06 8.47 0.90
CA CYS A 333 -2.92 7.86 0.20
C CYS A 333 -1.56 8.36 0.71
N ASP A 334 -0.51 7.58 0.47
CA ASP A 334 0.87 7.96 0.79
C ASP A 334 1.36 9.06 -0.16
N ILE A 335 0.99 8.95 -1.44
CA ILE A 335 1.33 9.93 -2.47
C ILE A 335 0.07 10.33 -3.22
N ILE A 336 -0.14 11.63 -3.39
CA ILE A 336 -1.23 12.24 -4.15
C ILE A 336 -0.62 12.98 -5.34
N VAL A 337 -0.74 12.38 -6.53
CA VAL A 337 -0.26 12.96 -7.78
C VAL A 337 -1.37 13.79 -8.41
N ILE A 338 -1.13 15.09 -8.58
CA ILE A 338 -2.12 15.99 -9.17
C ILE A 338 -1.72 16.30 -10.61
N THR A 339 -2.44 15.70 -11.55
CA THR A 339 -2.31 15.92 -12.99
C THR A 339 -3.45 16.77 -13.56
N ALA A 340 -4.55 16.87 -12.81
CA ALA A 340 -5.72 17.66 -13.17
C ALA A 340 -5.37 19.13 -13.35
N GLY A 341 -5.67 19.64 -14.54
CA GLY A 341 -5.46 21.04 -14.91
C GLY A 341 -6.09 21.32 -16.27
N ALA A 342 -6.49 22.57 -16.46
CA ALA A 342 -6.91 23.07 -17.75
C ALA A 342 -5.72 23.15 -18.72
N LYS A 343 -5.99 22.80 -19.98
CA LYS A 343 -5.13 23.12 -21.11
C LYS A 343 -5.28 24.60 -21.46
N GLN A 344 -4.20 25.22 -21.93
CA GLN A 344 -4.24 26.58 -22.47
C GLN A 344 -5.05 26.59 -23.77
N ASN A 345 -6.06 27.46 -23.84
CA ASN A 345 -6.82 27.67 -25.07
C ASN A 345 -6.02 28.57 -26.03
N GLN A 346 -6.28 28.47 -27.34
CA GLN A 346 -5.68 29.39 -28.31
C GLN A 346 -6.05 30.84 -27.97
N GLY A 347 -5.04 31.71 -27.88
CA GLY A 347 -5.21 33.12 -27.51
C GLY A 347 -5.39 33.40 -26.02
N GLU A 348 -5.43 32.38 -25.16
CA GLU A 348 -5.53 32.56 -23.71
C GLU A 348 -4.18 33.02 -23.11
N SER A 349 -4.22 34.06 -22.28
CA SER A 349 -3.03 34.55 -21.58
C SER A 349 -2.58 33.57 -20.48
N ARG A 350 -1.27 33.55 -20.18
CA ARG A 350 -0.70 32.75 -19.08
C ARG A 350 -1.41 33.01 -17.75
N THR A 351 -1.73 34.27 -17.46
CA THR A 351 -2.44 34.68 -16.23
C THR A 351 -3.87 34.10 -16.14
N GLN A 352 -4.61 34.06 -17.25
CA GLN A 352 -5.95 33.47 -17.29
C GLN A 352 -5.90 31.96 -17.02
N LEU A 353 -4.93 31.27 -17.63
CA LEU A 353 -4.70 29.85 -17.40
C LEU A 353 -4.39 29.57 -15.92
N ILE A 354 -3.48 30.34 -15.31
CA ILE A 354 -3.15 30.19 -13.88
C ILE A 354 -4.40 30.41 -13.02
N LYS A 355 -5.22 31.42 -13.31
CA LYS A 355 -6.47 31.67 -12.57
C LYS A 355 -7.45 30.50 -12.64
N ARG A 356 -7.58 29.85 -13.80
CA ARG A 356 -8.41 28.63 -13.95
C ARG A 356 -7.83 27.46 -13.17
N ASN A 357 -6.52 27.21 -13.30
CA ASN A 357 -5.86 26.11 -12.61
C ASN A 357 -5.81 26.31 -11.10
N HIS A 358 -5.74 27.55 -10.61
CA HIS A 358 -5.90 27.86 -9.18
C HIS A 358 -7.28 27.41 -8.66
N LYS A 359 -8.37 27.68 -9.40
CA LYS A 359 -9.72 27.22 -9.01
C LYS A 359 -9.84 25.70 -9.00
N ILE A 360 -9.30 25.03 -10.02
CA ILE A 360 -9.29 23.56 -10.12
C ILE A 360 -8.50 22.98 -8.94
N LEU A 361 -7.30 23.49 -8.69
CA LEU A 361 -6.42 23.03 -7.62
C LEU A 361 -7.06 23.22 -6.23
N ASN A 362 -7.72 24.36 -5.99
CA ASN A 362 -8.46 24.58 -4.75
C ASN A 362 -9.62 23.60 -4.57
N SER A 363 -10.37 23.33 -5.64
CA SER A 363 -11.46 22.33 -5.61
C SER A 363 -10.91 20.93 -5.31
N VAL A 364 -9.83 20.53 -5.99
CA VAL A 364 -9.16 19.24 -5.79
C VAL A 364 -8.68 19.10 -4.34
N ILE A 365 -7.83 20.00 -3.86
CA ILE A 365 -7.25 19.93 -2.52
C ILE A 365 -8.33 19.99 -1.42
N SER A 366 -9.40 20.76 -1.64
CA SER A 366 -10.52 20.79 -0.69
C SER A 366 -11.27 19.47 -0.65
N SER A 367 -11.47 18.83 -1.81
CA SER A 367 -12.19 17.55 -1.93
C SER A 367 -11.37 16.36 -1.44
N THR A 368 -10.04 16.49 -1.33
CA THR A 368 -9.15 15.47 -0.75
C THR A 368 -9.04 15.55 0.77
N LYS A 369 -9.73 16.48 1.45
CA LYS A 369 -9.67 16.58 2.91
C LYS A 369 -10.59 15.52 3.56
N PRO A 370 -10.20 14.94 4.71
CA PRO A 370 -8.97 15.19 5.45
C PRO A 370 -7.74 14.55 4.81
N LEU A 371 -6.61 15.27 4.78
CA LEU A 371 -5.34 14.74 4.30
C LEU A 371 -4.64 13.94 5.41
N ASN A 372 -4.07 12.79 5.06
CA ASN A 372 -3.13 12.08 5.90
C ASN A 372 -1.93 12.99 6.20
N LYS A 373 -1.56 13.11 7.49
CA LYS A 373 -0.45 13.95 7.95
C LYS A 373 0.89 13.57 7.31
N HIS A 374 1.03 12.34 6.85
CA HIS A 374 2.22 11.82 6.19
C HIS A 374 2.12 11.80 4.67
N ALA A 375 1.00 12.23 4.09
CA ALA A 375 0.84 12.26 2.64
C ALA A 375 1.85 13.20 1.98
N ILE A 376 2.27 12.83 0.78
CA ILE A 376 3.09 13.66 -0.11
C ILE A 376 2.25 14.06 -1.31
N ILE A 377 2.20 15.36 -1.61
CA ILE A 377 1.53 15.88 -2.80
C ILE A 377 2.59 16.15 -3.87
N LEU A 378 2.44 15.50 -5.02
CA LEU A 378 3.28 15.67 -6.20
C LEU A 378 2.50 16.37 -7.33
N LEU A 379 2.85 17.61 -7.60
CA LEU A 379 2.25 18.41 -8.67
C LEU A 379 2.87 18.06 -10.03
N VAL A 380 2.00 17.80 -11.01
CA VAL A 380 2.37 17.57 -12.42
C VAL A 380 1.61 18.54 -13.33
N ALA A 381 0.44 19.02 -12.90
CA ALA A 381 -0.33 20.03 -13.61
C ALA A 381 0.50 21.30 -13.86
N ASN A 382 0.31 21.91 -15.03
CA ASN A 382 1.07 23.09 -15.45
C ASN A 382 0.28 24.40 -15.27
N PRO A 383 0.95 25.53 -15.00
CA PRO A 383 2.40 25.69 -14.82
C PRO A 383 2.86 25.18 -13.44
N VAL A 384 3.73 24.17 -13.43
CA VAL A 384 3.98 23.33 -12.25
C VAL A 384 4.57 24.10 -11.07
N ASP A 385 5.47 25.06 -11.29
CA ASP A 385 6.11 25.78 -10.19
C ASP A 385 5.12 26.71 -9.44
N ILE A 386 4.27 27.40 -10.20
CA ILE A 386 3.25 28.30 -9.64
C ILE A 386 2.18 27.49 -8.93
N LEU A 387 1.71 26.39 -9.54
CA LEU A 387 0.70 25.51 -8.92
C LEU A 387 1.25 24.80 -7.69
N THR A 388 2.55 24.47 -7.64
CA THR A 388 3.20 23.94 -6.45
C THR A 388 3.21 24.96 -5.32
N HIS A 389 3.54 26.21 -5.61
CA HIS A 389 3.48 27.30 -4.62
C HIS A 389 2.08 27.46 -4.03
N ILE A 390 1.05 27.45 -4.88
CA ILE A 390 -0.36 27.52 -4.46
C ILE A 390 -0.74 26.29 -3.62
N ALA A 391 -0.38 25.08 -4.06
CA ALA A 391 -0.70 23.84 -3.36
C ALA A 391 -0.07 23.78 -1.95
N GLN A 392 1.14 24.30 -1.78
CA GLN A 392 1.80 24.40 -0.48
C GLN A 392 0.98 25.21 0.53
N LYS A 393 0.26 26.24 0.08
CA LYS A 393 -0.63 27.04 0.94
C LYS A 393 -1.97 26.37 1.20
N LEU A 394 -2.58 25.79 0.16
CA LEU A 394 -3.93 25.24 0.23
C LEU A 394 -4.02 23.92 1.01
N SER A 395 -2.97 23.09 0.93
CA SER A 395 -2.96 21.75 1.52
C SER A 395 -2.93 21.76 3.05
N GLY A 396 -2.26 22.74 3.65
CA GLY A 396 -1.96 22.73 5.09
C GLY A 396 -0.91 21.70 5.50
N LEU A 397 -0.24 21.06 4.54
CA LEU A 397 0.90 20.17 4.81
C LEU A 397 2.20 20.97 4.92
N PRO A 398 3.20 20.47 5.67
CA PRO A 398 4.57 20.92 5.61
C PRO A 398 5.09 21.10 4.17
N ARG A 399 5.82 22.18 3.90
CA ARG A 399 6.30 22.52 2.54
C ARG A 399 7.14 21.43 1.90
N ASN A 400 7.88 20.65 2.69
CA ASN A 400 8.67 19.51 2.20
C ASN A 400 7.80 18.39 1.61
N GLN A 401 6.54 18.26 2.05
CA GLN A 401 5.63 17.23 1.54
C GLN A 401 4.89 17.65 0.26
N VAL A 402 5.04 18.90 -0.19
CA VAL A 402 4.33 19.41 -1.38
C VAL A 402 5.34 19.99 -2.35
N PHE A 403 5.57 19.28 -3.45
CA PHE A 403 6.54 19.68 -4.47
C PHE A 403 6.03 19.32 -5.87
N GLY A 404 6.65 19.91 -6.89
CA GLY A 404 6.31 19.66 -8.29
C GLY A 404 7.36 18.83 -9.02
N SER A 405 6.95 18.16 -10.10
CA SER A 405 7.86 17.41 -10.98
C SER A 405 8.97 18.29 -11.56
N GLY A 406 8.71 19.58 -11.73
CA GLY A 406 9.69 20.59 -12.13
C GLY A 406 10.41 20.23 -13.44
N THR A 407 11.70 20.54 -13.50
CA THR A 407 12.57 20.28 -14.64
C THR A 407 13.18 18.88 -14.68
N TYR A 408 12.61 17.89 -13.97
CA TYR A 408 13.12 16.52 -13.98
C TYR A 408 13.07 15.89 -15.37
N LEU A 409 11.96 16.07 -16.09
CA LEU A 409 11.84 15.61 -17.47
C LEU A 409 12.80 16.36 -18.40
N ASP A 410 12.95 17.67 -18.25
CA ASP A 410 13.84 18.49 -19.09
C ASP A 410 15.31 18.14 -18.88
N SER A 411 15.71 17.85 -17.64
CA SER A 411 17.04 17.30 -17.33
C SER A 411 17.24 15.91 -17.93
N GLY A 412 16.19 15.09 -18.02
CA GLY A 412 16.22 13.84 -18.79
C GLY A 412 16.43 14.07 -20.29
N ARG A 413 15.71 15.02 -20.88
CA ARG A 413 15.84 15.40 -22.30
C ARG A 413 17.25 15.93 -22.62
N LEU A 414 17.82 16.76 -21.75
CA LEU A 414 19.19 17.24 -21.85
C LEU A 414 20.18 16.07 -21.83
N ARG A 415 20.04 15.14 -20.89
CA ARG A 415 20.94 13.97 -20.78
C ARG A 415 20.84 13.06 -22.00
N LEU A 416 19.65 12.88 -22.58
CA LEU A 416 19.47 12.15 -23.83
C LEU A 416 20.17 12.84 -25.02
N PHE A 417 20.13 14.17 -25.09
CA PHE A 417 20.86 14.90 -26.13
C PHE A 417 22.37 14.72 -25.97
N LEU A 418 22.88 14.89 -24.74
CA LEU A 418 24.31 14.76 -24.44
C LEU A 418 24.83 13.32 -24.59
N SER A 419 24.00 12.31 -24.31
CA SER A 419 24.35 10.89 -24.46
C SER A 419 24.58 10.54 -25.92
N GLN A 420 23.73 11.05 -26.81
CA GLN A 420 23.87 10.89 -28.27
C GLN A 420 25.11 11.59 -28.80
N LEU A 421 25.42 12.78 -28.30
CA LEU A 421 26.60 13.55 -28.70
C LEU A 421 27.91 12.88 -28.28
N LEU A 422 27.97 12.36 -27.04
CA LEU A 422 29.20 11.83 -26.45
C LEU A 422 29.37 10.31 -26.58
N GLY A 423 28.34 9.60 -27.05
CA GLY A 423 28.38 8.14 -27.18
C GLY A 423 28.42 7.39 -25.85
N VAL A 424 27.82 7.94 -24.79
CA VAL A 424 27.78 7.33 -23.44
C VAL A 424 26.34 7.17 -22.97
N SER A 425 26.08 6.34 -21.95
CA SER A 425 24.73 6.20 -21.39
C SER A 425 24.25 7.47 -20.67
N GLU A 426 22.96 7.78 -20.75
CA GLU A 426 22.32 8.89 -20.02
C GLU A 426 22.55 8.83 -18.50
N THR A 427 22.69 7.61 -17.96
CA THR A 427 22.94 7.40 -16.52
C THR A 427 24.35 7.81 -16.09
N ALA A 428 25.30 7.90 -17.03
CA ALA A 428 26.66 8.36 -16.78
C ALA A 428 26.80 9.89 -16.82
N ILE A 429 25.74 10.59 -17.27
CA ILE A 429 25.71 12.04 -17.41
C ILE A 429 24.96 12.65 -16.23
N HIS A 430 25.63 13.56 -15.52
CA HIS A 430 25.05 14.34 -14.44
C HIS A 430 24.95 15.79 -14.91
N ALA A 431 23.75 16.19 -15.33
CA ALA A 431 23.46 17.55 -15.78
C ALA A 431 22.03 17.91 -15.37
N TYR A 432 21.83 19.15 -14.92
CA TYR A 432 20.54 19.65 -14.46
C TYR A 432 20.11 20.87 -15.26
N THR A 433 18.85 20.84 -15.67
CA THR A 433 18.10 22.04 -16.04
C THR A 433 17.43 22.58 -14.78
N LEU A 434 17.56 23.87 -14.49
CA LEU A 434 17.11 24.54 -13.26
C LEU A 434 16.21 25.73 -13.58
N GLY A 435 15.57 26.29 -12.55
CA GLY A 435 14.69 27.47 -12.68
C GLY A 435 13.22 27.09 -12.89
N GLU A 436 12.44 28.01 -13.43
CA GLU A 436 11.05 27.78 -13.84
C GLU A 436 10.97 26.70 -14.92
N HIS A 437 10.09 25.73 -14.77
CA HIS A 437 9.74 24.81 -15.86
C HIS A 437 8.98 25.58 -16.96
N GLY A 438 9.69 25.88 -18.04
CA GLY A 438 9.18 26.65 -19.18
C GLY A 438 10.23 27.57 -19.77
N ASP A 439 9.84 28.80 -20.11
CA ASP A 439 10.64 29.71 -20.94
C ASP A 439 11.88 30.26 -20.23
N SER A 440 11.90 30.31 -18.89
CA SER A 440 13.03 30.82 -18.10
C SER A 440 13.91 29.73 -17.48
N GLN A 441 13.73 28.47 -17.89
CA GLN A 441 14.62 27.38 -17.50
C GLN A 441 16.03 27.57 -18.09
N PHE A 442 17.07 27.06 -17.41
CA PHE A 442 18.45 27.13 -17.89
C PHE A 442 19.26 25.91 -17.47
N VAL A 443 20.34 25.61 -18.19
CA VAL A 443 21.20 24.46 -17.88
C VAL A 443 22.40 24.89 -17.03
N ALA A 444 22.67 24.14 -15.97
CA ALA A 444 23.79 24.35 -15.06
C ALA A 444 25.11 23.77 -15.63
N TRP A 445 25.55 24.25 -16.80
CA TRP A 445 26.71 23.73 -17.54
C TRP A 445 28.00 23.62 -16.72
N SER A 446 28.29 24.59 -15.86
CA SER A 446 29.49 24.62 -15.00
C SER A 446 29.56 23.42 -14.04
N SER A 447 28.40 22.94 -13.60
CA SER A 447 28.25 21.84 -12.68
C SER A 447 28.01 20.49 -13.37
N ALA A 448 27.82 20.48 -14.70
CA ALA A 448 27.58 19.25 -15.43
C ALA A 448 28.86 18.39 -15.52
N ARG A 449 28.70 17.06 -15.40
CA ARG A 449 29.79 16.08 -15.33
C ARG A 449 29.44 14.79 -16.08
N VAL A 450 30.45 14.09 -16.61
CA VAL A 450 30.35 12.72 -17.14
C VAL A 450 31.47 11.89 -16.54
N GLY A 451 31.13 10.84 -15.79
CA GLY A 451 32.13 9.98 -15.12
C GLY A 451 33.10 10.73 -14.21
N GLY A 452 32.68 11.87 -13.64
CA GLY A 452 33.52 12.76 -12.81
C GLY A 452 34.27 13.86 -13.57
N LYS A 453 34.38 13.77 -14.91
CA LYS A 453 35.00 14.81 -15.75
C LYS A 453 34.02 15.97 -16.01
N PRO A 454 34.42 17.25 -15.86
CA PRO A 454 33.64 18.41 -16.29
C PRO A 454 33.15 18.29 -17.72
N LEU A 455 31.85 18.52 -17.93
CA LEU A 455 31.24 18.42 -19.24
C LEU A 455 31.85 19.44 -20.23
N MET A 456 32.26 20.60 -19.74
CA MET A 456 32.91 21.66 -20.54
C MET A 456 34.34 21.30 -21.01
N ASP A 457 34.93 20.21 -20.51
CA ASP A 457 36.25 19.72 -20.92
C ASP A 457 36.18 18.77 -22.12
N PHE A 458 34.97 18.47 -22.61
CA PHE A 458 34.76 17.72 -23.85
C PHE A 458 34.69 18.71 -25.02
N PRO A 459 35.58 18.60 -26.03
CA PRO A 459 35.58 19.52 -27.19
C PRO A 459 34.22 19.60 -27.90
N GLU A 460 33.52 18.47 -27.98
CA GLU A 460 32.19 18.35 -28.57
C GLU A 460 31.18 19.24 -27.86
N VAL A 461 31.22 19.29 -26.52
CA VAL A 461 30.31 20.10 -25.71
C VAL A 461 30.77 21.56 -25.64
N LYS A 462 32.07 21.80 -25.57
CA LYS A 462 32.63 23.15 -25.51
C LYS A 462 32.27 23.96 -26.76
N ASN A 463 32.21 23.31 -27.92
CA ASN A 463 31.89 23.94 -29.21
C ASN A 463 30.39 24.00 -29.51
N LEU A 464 29.52 23.52 -28.62
CA LEU A 464 28.07 23.65 -28.78
C LEU A 464 27.63 25.10 -28.64
N ASP A 465 26.59 25.45 -29.39
CA ASP A 465 25.74 26.58 -29.04
C ASP A 465 24.85 26.20 -27.84
N HIS A 466 25.31 26.55 -26.64
CA HIS A 466 24.61 26.22 -25.39
C HIS A 466 23.23 26.86 -25.29
N GLU A 467 23.03 28.04 -25.89
CA GLU A 467 21.73 28.72 -25.87
C GLU A 467 20.72 28.02 -26.77
N LYS A 468 21.17 27.56 -27.94
CA LYS A 468 20.36 26.71 -28.82
C LYS A 468 19.97 25.40 -28.15
N VAL A 469 20.89 24.73 -27.46
CA VAL A 469 20.57 23.48 -26.75
C VAL A 469 19.57 23.73 -25.60
N GLU A 470 19.76 24.81 -24.83
CA GLU A 470 18.79 25.23 -23.81
C GLU A 470 17.39 25.47 -24.42
N TYR A 471 17.34 26.16 -25.57
CA TYR A 471 16.11 26.42 -26.30
C TYR A 471 15.44 25.14 -26.80
N ASP A 472 16.20 24.24 -27.45
CA ASP A 472 15.68 23.00 -28.03
C ASP A 472 15.14 22.06 -26.93
N VAL A 473 15.83 21.96 -25.78
CA VAL A 473 15.37 21.17 -24.63
C VAL A 473 14.04 21.72 -24.09
N ALA A 474 13.94 23.04 -23.93
CA ALA A 474 12.72 23.70 -23.46
C ALA A 474 11.55 23.53 -24.45
N HIS A 475 11.82 23.61 -25.75
CA HIS A 475 10.78 23.60 -26.79
C HIS A 475 10.39 22.19 -27.29
N LYS A 476 11.11 21.14 -26.88
CA LYS A 476 10.81 19.75 -27.25
C LYS A 476 9.38 19.32 -26.92
N ALA A 477 8.79 19.87 -25.85
CA ALA A 477 7.39 19.60 -25.52
C ALA A 477 6.43 20.13 -26.60
N TYR A 478 6.65 21.36 -27.10
CA TYR A 478 5.82 21.96 -28.14
C TYR A 478 5.91 21.20 -29.46
N GLU A 479 7.10 20.73 -29.82
CA GLU A 479 7.29 19.90 -31.00
C GLU A 479 6.51 18.58 -30.91
N ILE A 480 6.59 17.86 -29.78
CA ILE A 480 5.81 16.63 -29.56
C ILE A 480 4.31 16.93 -29.60
N ILE A 481 3.85 18.02 -28.99
CA ILE A 481 2.43 18.40 -29.01
C ILE A 481 1.99 18.72 -30.44
N LYS A 482 2.81 19.41 -31.24
CA LYS A 482 2.52 19.70 -32.64
C LYS A 482 2.37 18.44 -33.48
N LEU A 483 3.18 17.41 -33.21
CA LEU A 483 3.21 16.16 -33.98
C LEU A 483 2.20 15.11 -33.50
N LYS A 484 2.00 14.98 -32.18
CA LYS A 484 1.24 13.90 -31.53
C LYS A 484 -0.01 14.40 -30.80
N GLY A 485 -0.13 15.71 -30.57
CA GLY A 485 -1.23 16.33 -29.83
C GLY A 485 -1.03 16.40 -28.31
N ALA A 486 -0.15 15.59 -27.72
CA ALA A 486 0.10 15.59 -26.28
C ALA A 486 1.43 14.93 -25.88
N THR A 487 1.95 15.30 -24.70
CA THR A 487 3.12 14.67 -24.05
C THR A 487 2.68 13.93 -22.79
N TYR A 488 2.96 12.62 -22.69
CA TYR A 488 2.57 11.83 -21.51
C TYR A 488 3.53 10.69 -21.15
N PHE A 489 4.23 10.06 -22.10
CA PHE A 489 5.17 8.97 -21.79
C PHE A 489 6.37 9.40 -20.94
N GLY A 490 7.07 10.46 -21.36
CA GLY A 490 8.25 10.93 -20.62
C GLY A 490 7.92 11.39 -19.20
N ILE A 491 6.85 12.18 -19.04
CA ILE A 491 6.41 12.64 -17.71
C ILE A 491 5.85 11.49 -16.86
N GLY A 492 5.15 10.53 -17.47
CA GLY A 492 4.64 9.33 -16.80
C GLY A 492 5.75 8.50 -16.17
N ALA A 493 6.82 8.24 -16.93
CA ALA A 493 8.00 7.54 -16.43
C ALA A 493 8.73 8.34 -15.32
N CYS A 494 8.83 9.67 -15.47
CA CYS A 494 9.45 10.53 -14.47
C CYS A 494 8.68 10.49 -13.14
N VAL A 495 7.37 10.66 -13.18
CA VAL A 495 6.54 10.67 -11.97
C VAL A 495 6.54 9.30 -11.29
N ALA A 496 6.45 8.20 -12.04
CA ALA A 496 6.57 6.86 -11.47
C ALA A 496 7.93 6.63 -10.77
N SER A 497 9.02 7.17 -11.35
CA SER A 497 10.36 7.16 -10.73
C SER A 497 10.39 7.99 -9.43
N LEU A 498 9.72 9.14 -9.38
CA LEU A 498 9.60 9.95 -8.16
C LEU A 498 8.79 9.24 -7.08
N CYS A 499 7.65 8.64 -7.43
CA CYS A 499 6.85 7.85 -6.50
C CYS A 499 7.65 6.67 -5.93
N GLN A 500 8.41 5.97 -6.77
CA GLN A 500 9.30 4.89 -6.32
C GLN A 500 10.41 5.39 -5.39
N THR A 501 11.01 6.55 -5.70
CA THR A 501 12.05 7.17 -4.86
C THR A 501 11.53 7.44 -3.45
N ILE A 502 10.30 7.95 -3.34
CA ILE A 502 9.63 8.22 -2.07
C ILE A 502 9.33 6.91 -1.32
N LEU A 503 8.58 6.00 -1.95
CA LEU A 503 8.08 4.79 -1.29
C LEU A 503 9.20 3.84 -0.85
N LEU A 504 10.30 3.78 -1.61
CA LEU A 504 11.46 2.94 -1.30
C LEU A 504 12.56 3.70 -0.56
N ASN A 505 12.33 4.95 -0.18
CA ASN A 505 13.29 5.82 0.50
C ASN A 505 14.68 5.86 -0.16
N GLN A 506 14.74 6.00 -1.49
CA GLN A 506 16.00 5.90 -2.23
C GLN A 506 16.92 7.12 -2.03
N ARG A 507 16.38 8.25 -1.53
CA ARG A 507 17.11 9.50 -1.27
C ARG A 507 17.85 10.01 -2.52
N HIS A 508 17.22 9.85 -3.68
CA HIS A 508 17.80 10.31 -4.93
C HIS A 508 17.75 11.83 -5.05
N VAL A 509 18.81 12.41 -5.61
CA VAL A 509 18.82 13.82 -6.00
C VAL A 509 18.10 13.99 -7.33
N ARG A 510 17.08 14.85 -7.35
CA ARG A 510 16.23 15.15 -8.51
C ARG A 510 16.00 16.66 -8.62
N PRO A 511 16.02 17.26 -9.82
CA PRO A 511 15.66 18.66 -10.00
C PRO A 511 14.13 18.78 -9.95
N LEU A 512 13.62 19.26 -8.82
CA LEU A 512 12.20 19.29 -8.48
C LEU A 512 11.77 20.72 -8.21
N SER A 513 10.50 21.02 -8.49
CA SER A 513 9.93 22.32 -8.15
C SER A 513 9.71 22.41 -6.64
N VAL A 514 10.52 23.24 -5.97
CA VAL A 514 10.58 23.34 -4.51
C VAL A 514 10.63 24.80 -4.08
N TYR A 515 10.11 25.10 -2.89
CA TYR A 515 10.22 26.46 -2.34
C TYR A 515 11.62 26.69 -1.78
N VAL A 516 12.32 27.68 -2.35
CA VAL A 516 13.68 28.04 -1.95
C VAL A 516 13.60 29.27 -1.05
N GLU A 517 13.78 29.08 0.25
CA GLU A 517 13.55 30.11 1.27
C GLU A 517 14.41 31.36 1.06
N ARG A 518 15.70 31.22 0.75
CA ARG A 518 16.58 32.36 0.47
C ARG A 518 16.16 33.19 -0.75
N LEU A 519 15.46 32.58 -1.71
CA LEU A 519 14.99 33.26 -2.91
C LEU A 519 13.54 33.75 -2.76
N GLY A 520 12.79 33.19 -1.81
CA GLY A 520 11.38 33.49 -1.56
C GLY A 520 10.45 33.01 -2.67
N VAL A 521 10.84 32.00 -3.46
CA VAL A 521 10.07 31.51 -4.63
C VAL A 521 10.13 30.00 -4.77
N THR A 522 9.13 29.44 -5.45
CA THR A 522 9.09 28.03 -5.85
C THR A 522 9.65 27.90 -7.26
N LEU A 523 10.72 27.11 -7.44
CA LEU A 523 11.35 26.83 -8.74
C LEU A 523 12.11 25.51 -8.70
N SER A 524 12.57 25.03 -9.85
CA SER A 524 13.27 23.75 -9.92
C SER A 524 14.73 23.84 -9.44
N MET A 525 15.04 23.14 -8.36
CA MET A 525 16.37 22.96 -7.79
C MET A 525 16.65 21.48 -7.53
N PRO A 526 17.92 21.02 -7.52
CA PRO A 526 18.23 19.65 -7.12
C PRO A 526 17.89 19.47 -5.65
N ALA A 527 17.09 18.46 -5.35
CA ALA A 527 16.63 18.16 -4.01
C ALA A 527 16.76 16.66 -3.73
N VAL A 528 17.13 16.33 -2.50
CA VAL A 528 17.11 14.96 -1.97
C VAL A 528 15.66 14.59 -1.69
N LEU A 529 15.16 13.59 -2.40
CA LEU A 529 13.78 13.11 -2.27
C LEU A 529 13.75 11.79 -1.49
N GLY A 530 13.03 11.76 -0.37
CA GLY A 530 12.87 10.60 0.50
C GLY A 530 11.42 10.37 0.95
N THR A 531 11.23 9.55 1.99
CA THR A 531 9.89 9.21 2.52
C THR A 531 9.15 10.40 3.14
N LYS A 532 9.86 11.48 3.48
CA LYS A 532 9.28 12.73 4.01
C LYS A 532 9.07 13.80 2.94
N GLY A 533 9.17 13.43 1.65
CA GLY A 533 9.19 14.36 0.53
C GLY A 533 10.58 14.95 0.33
N VAL A 534 10.66 16.27 0.17
CA VAL A 534 11.93 17.01 -0.03
C VAL A 534 12.68 17.14 1.29
N GLU A 535 13.75 16.38 1.47
CA GLU A 535 14.53 16.38 2.72
C GLU A 535 15.59 17.48 2.76
N GLU A 536 16.21 17.76 1.61
CA GLU A 536 17.30 18.73 1.49
C GLU A 536 17.28 19.33 0.09
N ILE A 537 17.51 20.63 -0.03
CA ILE A 537 17.72 21.32 -1.30
C ILE A 537 19.21 21.54 -1.46
N LEU A 538 19.80 20.99 -2.53
CA LEU A 538 21.23 21.10 -2.80
C LEU A 538 21.52 22.37 -3.60
N GLU A 539 22.50 23.12 -3.14
CA GLU A 539 23.00 24.27 -3.87
C GLU A 539 23.93 23.82 -4.98
N VAL A 540 23.68 24.31 -6.19
CA VAL A 540 24.53 24.06 -7.35
C VAL A 540 25.47 25.26 -7.48
N PRO A 541 26.80 25.05 -7.55
CA PRO A 541 27.71 26.14 -7.84
C PRO A 541 27.46 26.65 -9.26
N LEU A 542 26.89 27.85 -9.34
CA LEU A 542 26.66 28.59 -10.58
C LEU A 542 27.77 29.64 -10.69
N ASN A 543 28.39 29.76 -11.85
CA ASN A 543 29.32 30.86 -12.15
C ASN A 543 28.51 32.13 -12.53
N GLU A 544 29.06 33.03 -13.35
CA GLU A 544 28.43 34.22 -13.98
C GLU A 544 26.98 34.08 -14.53
N LYS A 545 26.44 32.86 -14.59
CA LYS A 545 25.03 32.53 -14.89
C LYS A 545 24.08 32.60 -13.67
N GLU A 546 24.53 33.02 -12.48
CA GLU A 546 23.65 33.46 -11.39
C GLU A 546 22.61 34.48 -11.86
N LYS A 547 22.93 35.28 -12.89
CA LYS A 547 21.99 36.19 -13.56
C LYS A 547 20.77 35.48 -14.17
N LYS A 548 20.92 34.26 -14.74
CA LYS A 548 19.79 33.49 -15.30
C LYS A 548 18.88 32.96 -14.21
N LEU A 549 19.46 32.47 -13.11
CA LEU A 549 18.69 32.10 -11.92
C LEU A 549 17.89 33.30 -11.39
N MET A 550 18.55 34.44 -11.21
CA MET A 550 17.88 35.66 -10.73
C MET A 550 16.80 36.18 -11.69
N LYS A 551 16.99 36.03 -13.01
CA LYS A 551 15.95 36.32 -14.01
C LYS A 551 14.73 35.42 -13.83
N SER A 552 14.94 34.12 -13.64
CA SER A 552 13.86 33.16 -13.39
C SER A 552 13.15 33.47 -12.07
N VAL A 553 13.89 33.77 -11.00
CA VAL A 553 13.35 34.22 -9.71
C VAL A 553 12.47 35.46 -9.88
N HIS A 554 12.94 36.46 -10.62
CA HIS A 554 12.18 37.70 -10.83
C HIS A 554 10.88 37.45 -11.59
N SER A 555 10.92 36.64 -12.66
CA SER A 555 9.74 36.21 -13.42
C SER A 555 8.72 35.52 -12.51
N MET A 556 9.19 34.61 -11.65
CA MET A 556 8.34 33.87 -10.73
C MET A 556 7.70 34.78 -9.66
N LYS A 557 8.45 35.71 -9.06
CA LYS A 557 7.93 36.65 -8.04
C LYS A 557 6.77 37.49 -8.57
N GLN A 558 6.92 38.06 -9.77
CA GLN A 558 5.87 38.87 -10.41
C GLN A 558 4.52 38.15 -10.55
N ILE A 559 4.54 36.82 -10.60
CA ILE A 559 3.34 35.98 -10.71
C ILE A 559 2.89 35.51 -9.33
N ILE A 560 3.81 35.00 -8.51
CA ILE A 560 3.53 34.42 -7.18
C ILE A 560 2.94 35.48 -6.24
N ASP A 561 3.45 36.71 -6.23
CA ASP A 561 3.00 37.80 -5.35
C ASP A 561 1.49 38.13 -5.50
N LYS A 562 0.83 37.65 -6.56
CA LYS A 562 -0.63 37.81 -6.78
C LYS A 562 -1.47 36.71 -6.12
N TYR A 563 -0.82 35.66 -5.61
CA TYR A 563 -1.40 34.49 -4.95
C TYR A 563 -0.82 34.29 -3.53
N ASP A 564 -0.03 35.26 -3.06
CA ASP A 564 0.28 35.55 -1.66
C ASP A 564 -0.80 36.47 -1.09
#